data_AF-A0A562ZVR8-F1
#
_entry.id   AF-A0A562ZVR8-F1
#
_cell.length_a   1.000
_cell.length_b   1.000
_cell.length_c   1.000
_cell.angle_alpha   90.00
_cell.angle_beta   90.00
_cell.angle_gamma   90.00
#
_symmetry.space_group_name_H-M   'P 1'
#
loop_
_entity.id
_entity.type
_entity.pdbx_description
1 polymer ?
#
loop_
_entity_poly.entity_id
_entity_poly.type
_entity_poly.pdbx_seq_one_letter_code
_entity_poly.pdbx_strand_id
1 'polypeptide(L)'
;MAHIRLLLGPALWCVLLAAAAADPQRIQLSADAGEARVVASAIHDYRSAAQAIAGVLGNELRLPVPAYTMEVHATRAGFEAGLVQHLKLTPESARSTAAFAKAAVGGRRVLVNDPLLSADPWPERLVTIAHEVVHASQLELAGNRSLVRNQWLVEGFAEWVAFRIVHELGVRRLPEEKAKMLSQVRGAQAKVGLAPLADMDTLAQWLLVRQARGFDATYPYAFLATDFLIERHSYDKVLAYFRRHRNSADSQANFVAVFGETLPAFQLALDAHLARTLN
;
A
#
# COMPACT_ATOMS: atom_id res chain seq x y z
N MET A 1 -23.16 29.78 68.64
CA MET A 1 -23.30 30.36 67.30
C MET A 1 -21.93 30.26 66.62
N ALA A 2 -21.74 29.24 65.79
CA ALA A 2 -20.48 28.94 65.14
C ALA A 2 -20.51 29.47 63.69
N HIS A 3 -19.53 30.32 63.34
CA HIS A 3 -19.36 30.82 61.99
C HIS A 3 -18.56 29.81 61.15
N ILE A 4 -19.20 29.21 60.15
CA ILE A 4 -18.56 28.39 59.12
C ILE A 4 -17.97 29.35 58.07
N ARG A 5 -16.64 29.35 57.94
CA ARG A 5 -15.92 29.92 56.79
C ARG A 5 -15.86 28.86 55.70
N LEU A 6 -16.60 29.04 54.60
CA LEU A 6 -16.42 28.30 53.35
C LEU A 6 -15.20 28.88 52.61
N LEU A 7 -14.11 28.12 52.56
CA LEU A 7 -12.98 28.37 51.67
C LEU A 7 -13.34 27.82 50.28
N LEU A 8 -13.59 28.71 49.33
CA LEU A 8 -13.64 28.42 47.89
C LEU A 8 -12.21 28.09 47.43
N GLY A 9 -11.97 26.83 47.08
CA GLY A 9 -10.72 26.40 46.45
C GLY A 9 -10.62 26.87 44.99
N PRO A 10 -9.41 27.03 44.44
CA PRO A 10 -9.23 27.42 43.05
C PRO A 10 -9.69 26.28 42.14
N ALA A 11 -10.72 26.54 41.33
CA ALA A 11 -11.12 25.64 40.25
C ALA A 11 -10.00 25.60 39.21
N LEU A 12 -9.28 24.48 39.15
CA LEU A 12 -8.36 24.14 38.08
C LEU A 12 -9.18 24.03 36.78
N TRP A 13 -9.11 25.05 35.93
CA TRP A 13 -9.53 24.93 34.54
C TRP A 13 -8.44 24.16 33.80
N CYS A 14 -8.57 22.82 33.77
CA CYS A 14 -7.86 22.01 32.80
C CYS A 14 -8.43 22.32 31.41
N VAL A 15 -7.84 23.30 30.72
CA VAL A 15 -8.02 23.45 29.29
C VAL A 15 -7.36 22.22 28.64
N LEU A 16 -8.14 21.20 28.37
CA LEU A 16 -7.80 20.16 27.41
C LEU A 16 -7.67 20.85 26.05
N LEU A 17 -6.45 21.27 25.71
CA LEU A 17 -6.08 21.61 24.34
C LEU A 17 -6.17 20.31 23.53
N ALA A 18 -7.37 19.98 23.05
CA ALA A 18 -7.50 19.10 21.90
C ALA A 18 -6.71 19.80 20.79
N ALA A 19 -5.55 19.25 20.43
CA ALA A 19 -4.81 19.73 19.27
C ALA A 19 -5.75 19.61 18.08
N ALA A 20 -6.28 20.75 17.61
CA ALA A 20 -7.12 20.77 16.43
C ALA A 20 -6.30 20.17 15.29
N ALA A 21 -6.80 19.09 14.68
CA ALA A 21 -6.17 18.51 13.51
C ALA A 21 -6.17 19.60 12.43
N ALA A 22 -4.99 20.04 12.00
CA ALA A 22 -4.87 20.94 10.85
C ALA A 22 -5.51 20.28 9.62
N ASP A 23 -6.21 21.07 8.80
CA ASP A 23 -6.84 20.56 7.59
C ASP A 23 -5.78 19.92 6.67
N PRO A 24 -6.04 18.72 6.12
CA PRO A 24 -5.08 18.07 5.24
C PRO A 24 -4.94 18.81 3.92
N GLN A 25 -3.73 18.82 3.36
CA GLN A 25 -3.52 19.24 1.98
C GLN A 25 -4.20 18.21 1.07
N ARG A 26 -5.11 18.68 0.21
CA ARG A 26 -5.84 17.81 -0.74
C ARG A 26 -5.27 17.94 -2.14
N ILE A 27 -4.95 16.79 -2.74
CA ILE A 27 -4.40 16.68 -4.08
C ILE A 27 -5.28 15.72 -4.86
N GLN A 28 -5.87 16.18 -5.97
CA GLN A 28 -6.67 15.32 -6.82
C GLN A 28 -5.76 14.40 -7.62
N LEU A 29 -6.04 13.10 -7.62
CA LEU A 29 -5.45 12.19 -8.57
C LEU A 29 -6.19 12.38 -9.90
N SER A 30 -5.51 12.96 -10.89
CA SER A 30 -5.95 13.04 -12.27
C SER A 30 -4.78 12.69 -13.18
N ALA A 31 -5.08 11.97 -14.25
CA ALA A 31 -4.24 11.99 -15.43
C ALA A 31 -4.75 13.16 -16.26
N ASP A 32 -4.09 14.30 -16.16
CA ASP A 32 -4.28 15.33 -17.17
C ASP A 32 -3.70 14.75 -18.46
N ALA A 33 -4.60 14.38 -19.37
CA ALA A 33 -4.29 13.74 -20.64
C ALA A 33 -3.63 14.76 -21.55
N GLY A 34 -2.31 14.89 -21.41
CA GLY A 34 -1.50 15.71 -22.29
C GLY A 34 -0.65 16.68 -21.51
N GLU A 35 0.54 16.24 -21.10
CA GLU A 35 1.75 17.04 -21.11
C GLU A 35 2.95 16.12 -20.84
N ALA A 36 4.15 16.60 -21.18
CA ALA A 36 5.39 15.84 -21.28
C ALA A 36 5.65 14.87 -20.11
N ARG A 37 6.36 13.75 -20.39
CA ARG A 37 6.82 12.79 -19.37
C ARG A 37 7.51 13.54 -18.23
N VAL A 38 6.89 13.53 -17.05
CA VAL A 38 7.51 14.11 -15.85
C VAL A 38 8.71 13.24 -15.47
N VAL A 39 9.89 13.86 -15.45
CA VAL A 39 11.14 13.21 -15.06
C VAL A 39 11.45 13.46 -13.58
N ALA A 40 12.19 12.55 -12.96
CA ALA A 40 12.55 12.59 -11.53
C ALA A 40 12.99 13.97 -11.02
N SER A 41 13.76 14.72 -11.82
CA SER A 41 14.29 16.03 -11.45
C SER A 41 13.23 17.14 -11.32
N ALA A 42 11.98 16.90 -11.70
CA ALA A 42 10.87 17.85 -11.56
C ALA A 42 9.91 17.49 -10.42
N ILE A 43 10.16 16.38 -9.71
CA ILE A 43 9.26 15.86 -8.67
C ILE A 43 9.83 16.22 -7.30
N HIS A 44 9.28 17.26 -6.67
CA HIS A 44 9.82 17.81 -5.41
C HIS A 44 8.79 17.93 -4.29
N ASP A 45 7.52 17.69 -4.61
CA ASP A 45 6.42 17.77 -3.66
C ASP A 45 5.38 16.68 -3.94
N TYR A 46 4.42 16.53 -3.03
CA TYR A 46 3.39 15.51 -3.17
C TYR A 46 2.45 15.75 -4.36
N ARG A 47 2.29 17.00 -4.82
CA ARG A 47 1.42 17.32 -5.97
C ARG A 47 2.05 16.82 -7.27
N SER A 48 3.29 17.21 -7.52
CA SER A 48 4.09 16.76 -8.66
C SER A 48 4.29 15.24 -8.63
N ALA A 49 4.48 14.64 -7.44
CA ALA A 49 4.54 13.18 -7.29
C ALA A 49 3.23 12.51 -7.72
N ALA A 50 2.08 12.98 -7.22
CA ALA A 50 0.78 12.43 -7.56
C ALA A 50 0.47 12.51 -9.06
N GLN A 51 0.76 13.64 -9.70
CA GLN A 51 0.59 13.84 -11.15
C GLN A 51 1.50 12.92 -11.97
N ALA A 52 2.78 12.83 -11.60
CA ALA A 52 3.74 11.98 -12.30
C ALA A 52 3.36 10.48 -12.18
N ILE A 53 2.97 10.04 -10.99
CA ILE A 53 2.50 8.67 -10.71
C ILE A 53 1.24 8.37 -11.53
N ALA A 54 0.26 9.27 -11.54
CA ALA A 54 -0.97 9.12 -12.33
C ALA A 54 -0.67 9.04 -13.85
N GLY A 55 0.26 9.85 -14.34
CA GLY A 55 0.72 9.83 -15.73
C GLY A 55 1.31 8.47 -16.12
N VAL A 56 2.22 7.92 -15.32
CA VAL A 56 2.82 6.60 -15.58
C VAL A 56 1.78 5.48 -15.50
N LEU A 57 0.89 5.52 -14.49
CA LEU A 57 -0.19 4.55 -14.35
C LEU A 57 -1.07 4.46 -15.61
N GLY A 58 -1.53 5.60 -16.11
CA GLY A 58 -2.42 5.66 -17.27
C GLY A 58 -1.70 5.37 -18.60
N ASN A 59 -0.57 6.04 -18.83
CA ASN A 59 0.06 6.07 -20.15
C ASN A 59 0.96 4.84 -20.40
N GLU A 60 1.79 4.49 -19.42
CA GLU A 60 2.79 3.42 -19.58
C GLU A 60 2.24 2.07 -19.15
N LEU A 61 1.52 2.05 -18.02
CA LEU A 61 1.06 0.80 -17.39
C LEU A 61 -0.39 0.44 -17.74
N ARG A 62 -1.13 1.34 -18.41
CA ARG A 62 -2.53 1.14 -18.81
C ARG A 62 -3.44 0.71 -17.66
N LEU A 63 -3.13 1.15 -16.44
CA LEU A 63 -3.96 1.00 -15.26
C LEU A 63 -5.01 2.12 -15.21
N PRO A 64 -6.19 1.86 -14.61
CA PRO A 64 -7.14 2.94 -14.39
C PRO A 64 -6.53 3.96 -13.45
N VAL A 65 -6.58 5.23 -13.83
CA VAL A 65 -6.19 6.32 -12.95
C VAL A 65 -7.39 6.68 -12.08
N PRO A 66 -7.33 6.43 -10.76
CA PRO A 66 -8.49 6.59 -9.89
C PRO A 66 -8.81 8.07 -9.72
N ALA A 67 -10.09 8.45 -9.85
CA ALA A 67 -10.58 9.78 -9.49
C ALA A 67 -10.73 9.92 -7.96
N TYR A 68 -9.64 9.70 -7.24
CA TYR A 68 -9.52 9.73 -5.79
C TYR A 68 -8.80 11.01 -5.35
N THR A 69 -8.98 11.38 -4.09
CA THR A 69 -8.25 12.51 -3.49
C THR A 69 -7.15 11.97 -2.58
N MET A 70 -5.93 12.42 -2.79
CA MET A 70 -4.84 12.22 -1.83
C MET A 70 -4.92 13.31 -0.75
N GLU A 71 -4.93 12.91 0.52
CA GLU A 71 -4.97 13.79 1.67
C GLU A 71 -3.66 13.64 2.46
N VAL A 72 -2.86 14.70 2.46
CA VAL A 72 -1.59 14.76 3.20
C VAL A 72 -1.86 15.40 4.55
N HIS A 73 -1.77 14.58 5.60
CA HIS A 73 -2.02 15.01 6.97
C HIS A 73 -0.71 15.43 7.63
N ALA A 74 -0.60 16.72 7.96
CA ALA A 74 0.55 17.28 8.66
C ALA A 74 0.73 16.76 10.11
N THR A 75 -0.26 16.06 10.65
CA THR A 75 -0.22 15.52 12.02
C THR A 75 -0.71 14.08 12.06
N ARG A 76 -0.15 13.28 12.98
CA ARG A 76 -0.62 11.91 13.25
C ARG A 76 -2.11 11.88 13.64
N ALA A 77 -2.56 12.85 14.43
CA ALA A 77 -3.96 12.93 14.86
C ALA A 77 -4.90 13.19 13.67
N GLY A 78 -4.51 14.03 12.72
CA GLY A 78 -5.25 14.22 11.47
C GLY A 78 -5.31 12.94 10.64
N PHE A 79 -4.20 12.23 10.51
CA PHE A 79 -4.17 10.94 9.81
C PHE A 79 -5.06 9.88 10.50
N GLU A 80 -5.01 9.78 11.84
CA GLU A 80 -5.90 8.90 12.64
C GLU A 80 -7.37 9.23 12.39
N ALA A 81 -7.74 10.52 12.37
CA ALA A 81 -9.10 10.95 12.05
C ALA A 81 -9.51 10.55 10.61
N GLY A 82 -8.60 10.70 9.64
CA GLY A 82 -8.80 10.25 8.26
C GLY A 82 -9.05 8.74 8.15
N LEU A 83 -8.29 7.93 8.89
CA LEU A 83 -8.47 6.47 8.94
C LEU A 83 -9.87 6.09 9.48
N VAL A 84 -10.33 6.74 10.55
CA VAL A 84 -11.69 6.52 11.08
C VAL A 84 -12.74 6.96 10.05
N GLN A 85 -12.57 8.16 9.48
CA GLN A 85 -13.56 8.75 8.58
C GLN A 85 -13.71 7.98 7.27
N HIS A 86 -12.60 7.61 6.62
CA HIS A 86 -12.60 7.08 5.27
C HIS A 86 -12.45 5.56 5.20
N LEU A 87 -11.64 4.97 6.10
CA LEU A 87 -11.39 3.53 6.14
C LEU A 87 -12.30 2.81 7.15
N LYS A 88 -13.12 3.56 7.90
CA LYS A 88 -14.07 3.03 8.89
C LYS A 88 -13.40 2.17 9.96
N LEU A 89 -12.14 2.46 10.28
CA LEU A 89 -11.46 1.85 11.40
C LEU A 89 -12.08 2.34 12.72
N THR A 90 -12.04 1.50 13.74
CA THR A 90 -12.32 1.96 15.11
C THR A 90 -11.23 2.96 15.54
N PRO A 91 -11.51 3.88 16.48
CA PRO A 91 -10.51 4.81 16.99
C PRO A 91 -9.24 4.10 17.52
N GLU A 92 -9.41 2.96 18.18
CA GLU A 92 -8.28 2.15 18.68
C GLU A 92 -7.43 1.59 17.54
N SER A 93 -8.06 0.96 16.54
CA SER A 93 -7.34 0.42 15.37
C SER A 93 -6.69 1.55 14.55
N ALA A 94 -7.36 2.70 14.40
CA ALA A 94 -6.81 3.87 13.73
C ALA A 94 -5.57 4.41 14.45
N ARG A 95 -5.60 4.52 15.78
CA ARG A 95 -4.46 4.95 16.60
C ARG A 95 -3.26 4.02 16.49
N SER A 96 -3.52 2.71 16.53
CA SER A 96 -2.51 1.66 16.37
C SER A 96 -1.89 1.73 14.97
N THR A 97 -2.72 1.81 13.93
CA THR A 97 -2.30 1.93 12.53
C THR A 97 -1.47 3.20 12.31
N ALA A 98 -1.93 4.35 12.81
CA ALA A 98 -1.24 5.63 12.68
C ALA A 98 0.13 5.69 13.38
N ALA A 99 0.46 4.71 14.23
CA ALA A 99 1.78 4.61 14.86
C ALA A 99 2.87 4.12 13.90
N PHE A 100 2.50 3.40 12.82
CA PHE A 100 3.46 2.78 11.92
C PHE A 100 3.14 2.93 10.42
N ALA A 101 1.86 3.16 10.06
CA ALA A 101 1.46 3.32 8.67
C ALA A 101 1.86 4.72 8.16
N LYS A 102 2.63 4.73 7.08
CA LYS A 102 3.06 5.95 6.38
C LYS A 102 1.99 6.48 5.44
N ALA A 103 1.17 5.60 4.90
CA ALA A 103 0.03 5.93 4.07
C ALA A 103 -0.99 4.79 4.11
N ALA A 104 -2.19 5.04 3.58
CA ALA A 104 -3.26 4.05 3.48
C ALA A 104 -4.27 4.46 2.41
N VAL A 105 -5.03 3.50 1.89
CA VAL A 105 -6.08 3.74 0.89
C VAL A 105 -7.46 3.27 1.36
N GLY A 106 -8.50 4.04 1.07
CA GLY A 106 -9.89 3.65 1.32
C GLY A 106 -10.87 4.80 1.18
N GLY A 107 -12.16 4.50 0.97
CA GLY A 107 -13.20 5.52 0.89
C GLY A 107 -12.98 6.57 -0.21
N ARG A 108 -12.40 6.17 -1.35
CA ARG A 108 -11.95 7.06 -2.44
C ARG A 108 -10.92 8.11 -1.99
N ARG A 109 -10.06 7.73 -1.04
CA ARG A 109 -8.93 8.52 -0.54
C ARG A 109 -7.64 7.72 -0.53
N VAL A 110 -6.53 8.44 -0.76
CA VAL A 110 -5.18 8.01 -0.39
C VAL A 110 -4.76 8.92 0.75
N LEU A 111 -4.61 8.39 1.95
CA LEU A 111 -4.22 9.14 3.13
C LEU A 111 -2.71 9.04 3.31
N VAL A 112 -2.04 10.16 3.56
CA VAL A 112 -0.61 10.22 3.82
C VAL A 112 -0.37 10.75 5.23
N ASN A 113 0.41 10.00 6.01
CA ASN A 113 0.88 10.38 7.34
C ASN A 113 2.23 11.10 7.20
N ASP A 114 2.17 12.40 6.93
CA ASP A 114 3.35 13.18 6.57
C ASP A 114 4.47 13.10 7.62
N PRO A 115 4.22 13.20 8.94
CA PRO A 115 5.28 13.09 9.94
C PRO A 115 6.10 11.79 9.90
N LEU A 116 5.49 10.67 9.47
CA LEU A 116 6.21 9.40 9.31
C LEU A 116 6.84 9.28 7.93
N LEU A 117 6.11 9.65 6.87
CA LEU A 117 6.62 9.53 5.51
C LEU A 117 7.78 10.51 5.26
N SER A 118 7.69 11.72 5.82
CA SER A 118 8.70 12.76 5.66
C SER A 118 10.03 12.46 6.34
N ALA A 119 10.11 11.39 7.14
CA ALA A 119 11.36 10.91 7.72
C ALA A 119 12.20 10.09 6.72
N ASP A 120 11.59 9.54 5.68
CA ASP A 120 12.31 8.79 4.65
C ASP A 120 12.98 9.71 3.62
N PRO A 121 14.02 9.25 2.91
CA PRO A 121 14.51 9.98 1.73
C PRO A 121 13.45 10.04 0.63
N TRP A 122 13.53 11.07 -0.22
CA TRP A 122 12.50 11.35 -1.23
C TRP A 122 12.17 10.16 -2.17
N PRO A 123 13.15 9.39 -2.69
CA PRO A 123 12.86 8.23 -3.52
C PRO A 123 11.98 7.18 -2.84
N GLU A 124 12.18 6.92 -1.55
CA GLU A 124 11.38 5.99 -0.74
C GLU A 124 9.95 6.51 -0.54
N ARG A 125 9.79 7.83 -0.40
CA ARG A 125 8.45 8.44 -0.32
C ARG A 125 7.66 8.22 -1.61
N LEU A 126 8.32 8.40 -2.76
CA LEU A 126 7.71 8.17 -4.06
C LEU A 126 7.25 6.72 -4.24
N VAL A 127 8.06 5.75 -3.81
CA VAL A 127 7.67 4.33 -3.82
C VAL A 127 6.41 4.12 -2.96
N THR A 128 6.39 4.66 -1.74
CA THR A 128 5.25 4.52 -0.82
C THR A 128 3.97 5.14 -1.39
N ILE A 129 4.05 6.34 -1.97
CA ILE A 129 2.88 6.99 -2.57
C ILE A 129 2.41 6.20 -3.79
N ALA A 130 3.33 5.75 -4.64
CA ALA A 130 2.99 4.93 -5.80
C ALA A 130 2.27 3.64 -5.38
N HIS A 131 2.77 2.95 -4.35
CA HIS A 131 2.15 1.74 -3.78
C HIS A 131 0.68 1.98 -3.40
N GLU A 132 0.38 3.02 -2.63
CA GLU A 132 -1.00 3.30 -2.21
C GLU A 132 -1.92 3.73 -3.36
N VAL A 133 -1.39 4.47 -4.35
CA VAL A 133 -2.15 4.84 -5.54
C VAL A 133 -2.46 3.59 -6.40
N VAL A 134 -1.58 2.57 -6.39
CA VAL A 134 -1.87 1.30 -7.06
C VAL A 134 -3.01 0.57 -6.38
N HIS A 135 -3.10 0.57 -5.05
CA HIS A 135 -4.27 0.00 -4.38
C HIS A 135 -5.58 0.69 -4.79
N ALA A 136 -5.57 2.01 -4.96
CA ALA A 136 -6.72 2.72 -5.52
C ALA A 136 -7.07 2.24 -6.95
N SER A 137 -6.06 1.98 -7.78
CA SER A 137 -6.23 1.43 -9.13
C SER A 137 -6.76 -0.01 -9.11
N GLN A 138 -6.30 -0.85 -8.17
CA GLN A 138 -6.79 -2.22 -7.96
C GLN A 138 -8.28 -2.21 -7.57
N LEU A 139 -8.69 -1.28 -6.71
CA LEU A 139 -10.11 -1.10 -6.35
C LEU A 139 -10.93 -0.69 -7.58
N GLU A 140 -10.47 0.24 -8.41
CA GLU A 140 -11.17 0.61 -9.66
C GLU A 140 -11.25 -0.58 -10.65
N LEU A 141 -10.18 -1.38 -10.77
CA LEU A 141 -10.21 -2.64 -11.54
C LEU A 141 -11.28 -3.60 -10.98
N ALA A 142 -11.41 -3.71 -9.66
CA ALA A 142 -12.40 -4.55 -9.00
C ALA A 142 -13.83 -3.94 -9.00
N GLY A 143 -14.04 -2.77 -9.61
CA GLY A 143 -15.32 -2.06 -9.61
C GLY A 143 -15.70 -1.54 -8.22
N ASN A 144 -14.70 -1.08 -7.47
CA ASN A 144 -14.79 -0.58 -6.10
C ASN A 144 -15.34 -1.60 -5.08
N ARG A 145 -15.20 -2.89 -5.39
CA ARG A 145 -15.48 -3.99 -4.45
C ARG A 145 -14.24 -4.32 -3.64
N SER A 146 -14.46 -4.83 -2.43
CA SER A 146 -13.37 -5.21 -1.53
C SER A 146 -12.57 -6.39 -2.07
N LEU A 147 -11.23 -6.28 -1.99
CA LEU A 147 -10.27 -7.34 -2.33
C LEU A 147 -9.83 -8.04 -1.04
N VAL A 148 -10.65 -8.96 -0.54
CA VAL A 148 -10.45 -9.56 0.80
C VAL A 148 -9.59 -10.83 0.81
N ARG A 149 -9.21 -11.35 -0.37
CA ARG A 149 -8.45 -12.60 -0.56
C ARG A 149 -7.25 -12.38 -1.48
N ASN A 150 -6.31 -13.32 -1.44
CA ASN A 150 -5.01 -13.25 -2.06
C ASN A 150 -4.27 -11.94 -1.71
N GLN A 151 -4.22 -11.58 -0.42
CA GLN A 151 -3.55 -10.39 0.09
C GLN A 151 -2.09 -10.32 -0.40
N TRP A 152 -1.39 -11.44 -0.47
CA TRP A 152 -0.05 -11.51 -1.05
C TRP A 152 0.00 -10.94 -2.48
N LEU A 153 -1.01 -11.16 -3.31
CA LEU A 153 -1.05 -10.65 -4.68
C LEU A 153 -1.52 -9.18 -4.70
N VAL A 154 -2.37 -8.78 -3.78
CA VAL A 154 -2.78 -7.36 -3.62
C VAL A 154 -1.55 -6.50 -3.27
N GLU A 155 -0.81 -6.87 -2.22
CA GLU A 155 0.40 -6.18 -1.78
C GLU A 155 1.54 -6.34 -2.78
N GLY A 156 1.78 -7.57 -3.25
CA GLY A 156 2.87 -7.86 -4.18
C GLY A 156 2.72 -7.15 -5.52
N PHE A 157 1.49 -7.01 -6.03
CA PHE A 157 1.25 -6.22 -7.24
C PHE A 157 1.37 -4.72 -7.01
N ALA A 158 0.93 -4.22 -5.86
CA ALA A 158 1.11 -2.81 -5.50
C ALA A 158 2.60 -2.45 -5.44
N GLU A 159 3.42 -3.30 -4.79
CA GLU A 159 4.87 -3.14 -4.71
C GLU A 159 5.52 -3.25 -6.10
N TRP A 160 5.11 -4.25 -6.90
CA TRP A 160 5.67 -4.47 -8.25
C TRP A 160 5.42 -3.28 -9.17
N VAL A 161 4.19 -2.76 -9.16
CA VAL A 161 3.82 -1.59 -9.95
C VAL A 161 4.48 -0.33 -9.41
N ALA A 162 4.59 -0.16 -8.08
CA ALA A 162 5.29 0.98 -7.49
C ALA A 162 6.74 1.07 -7.98
N PHE A 163 7.47 -0.06 -8.02
CA PHE A 163 8.83 -0.09 -8.57
C PHE A 163 8.90 0.16 -10.07
N ARG A 164 7.91 -0.31 -10.84
CA ARG A 164 7.79 0.05 -12.26
C ARG A 164 7.56 1.55 -12.44
N ILE A 165 6.72 2.16 -11.61
CA ILE A 165 6.43 3.59 -11.68
C ILE A 165 7.70 4.40 -11.44
N VAL A 166 8.40 4.17 -10.33
CA VAL A 166 9.63 4.92 -10.02
C VAL A 166 10.76 4.60 -11.00
N HIS A 167 10.72 3.45 -11.67
CA HIS A 167 11.60 3.15 -12.80
C HIS A 167 11.30 4.02 -14.02
N GLU A 168 10.04 4.11 -14.42
CA GLU A 168 9.65 4.97 -15.55
C GLU A 168 9.88 6.46 -15.25
N LEU A 169 9.82 6.88 -13.98
CA LEU A 169 10.17 8.25 -13.59
C LEU A 169 11.69 8.50 -13.58
N GLY A 170 12.53 7.46 -13.71
CA GLY A 170 13.99 7.57 -13.64
C GLY A 170 14.54 7.77 -12.22
N VAL A 171 13.74 7.46 -11.20
CA VAL A 171 14.11 7.63 -9.78
C VAL A 171 14.92 6.42 -9.28
N ARG A 172 14.55 5.21 -9.71
CA ARG A 172 15.21 3.95 -9.35
C ARG A 172 15.33 3.04 -10.58
N ARG A 173 16.17 2.02 -10.50
CA ARG A 173 16.32 1.03 -11.57
C ARG A 173 15.69 -0.29 -11.14
N LEU A 174 14.72 -0.78 -11.89
CA LEU A 174 13.99 -1.99 -11.54
C LEU A 174 14.92 -3.22 -11.31
N PRO A 175 15.98 -3.46 -12.09
CA PRO A 175 16.88 -4.58 -11.82
C PRO A 175 17.56 -4.51 -10.45
N GLU A 176 17.88 -3.31 -9.96
CA GLU A 176 18.51 -3.10 -8.65
C GLU A 176 17.51 -3.37 -7.53
N GLU A 177 16.26 -2.90 -7.67
CA GLU A 177 15.20 -3.19 -6.71
C GLU A 177 14.87 -4.68 -6.67
N LYS A 178 14.79 -5.36 -7.83
CA LYS A 178 14.61 -6.83 -7.87
C LYS A 178 15.76 -7.57 -7.19
N ALA A 179 17.01 -7.15 -7.40
CA ALA A 179 18.17 -7.74 -6.74
C ALA A 179 18.13 -7.53 -5.21
N LYS A 180 17.70 -6.35 -4.76
CA LYS A 180 17.49 -6.06 -3.33
C LYS A 180 16.41 -6.96 -2.73
N MET A 181 15.26 -7.11 -3.40
CA MET A 181 14.17 -7.99 -2.95
C MET A 181 14.63 -9.44 -2.86
N LEU A 182 15.36 -9.94 -3.86
CA LEU A 182 15.99 -11.27 -3.81
C LEU A 182 16.92 -11.44 -2.61
N SER A 183 17.76 -10.45 -2.33
CA SER A 183 18.66 -10.48 -1.17
C SER A 183 17.90 -10.52 0.16
N GLN A 184 16.83 -9.73 0.29
CA GLN A 184 15.98 -9.71 1.48
C GLN A 184 15.28 -11.07 1.70
N VAL A 185 14.69 -11.62 0.64
CA VAL A 185 14.01 -12.93 0.69
C VAL A 185 14.99 -14.05 0.98
N ARG A 186 16.21 -14.04 0.42
CA ARG A 186 17.27 -15.00 0.74
C ARG A 186 17.60 -14.97 2.23
N GLY A 187 17.83 -13.78 2.79
CA GLY A 187 18.12 -13.62 4.21
C GLY A 187 16.97 -14.08 5.12
N ALA A 188 15.74 -13.71 4.77
CA ALA A 188 14.54 -14.13 5.49
C ALA A 188 14.33 -15.65 5.43
N GLN A 189 14.47 -16.26 4.26
CA GLN A 189 14.35 -17.71 4.07
C GLN A 189 15.35 -18.47 4.94
N ALA A 190 16.61 -18.04 4.95
CA ALA A 190 17.65 -18.67 5.77
C ALA A 190 17.41 -18.53 7.29
N LYS A 191 16.83 -17.40 7.73
CA LYS A 191 16.65 -17.08 9.15
C LYS A 191 15.38 -17.66 9.75
N VAL A 192 14.25 -17.53 9.05
CA VAL A 192 12.91 -17.85 9.57
C VAL A 192 12.08 -18.72 8.63
N GLY A 193 12.53 -18.93 7.39
CA GLY A 193 11.75 -19.60 6.35
C GLY A 193 10.61 -18.72 5.80
N LEU A 194 10.11 -19.09 4.62
CA LEU A 194 8.97 -18.41 3.98
C LEU A 194 7.67 -19.14 4.30
N ALA A 195 6.58 -18.38 4.49
CA ALA A 195 5.25 -18.97 4.62
C ALA A 195 4.70 -19.37 3.24
N PRO A 196 3.85 -20.39 3.13
CA PRO A 196 3.01 -20.59 1.95
C PRO A 196 2.20 -19.33 1.64
N LEU A 197 1.99 -19.03 0.35
CA LEU A 197 1.16 -17.89 -0.07
C LEU A 197 -0.29 -18.00 0.42
N ALA A 198 -0.80 -19.22 0.60
CA ALA A 198 -2.12 -19.48 1.17
C ALA A 198 -2.25 -19.02 2.63
N ASP A 199 -1.13 -18.93 3.36
CA ASP A 199 -1.08 -18.39 4.73
C ASP A 199 -0.98 -16.85 4.73
N MET A 200 -1.02 -16.21 3.56
CA MET A 200 -1.01 -14.77 3.33
C MET A 200 -2.18 -14.35 2.44
N ASP A 201 -3.31 -15.04 2.61
CA ASP A 201 -4.48 -14.89 1.74
C ASP A 201 -5.40 -13.76 2.19
N THR A 202 -5.57 -13.52 3.49
CA THR A 202 -6.34 -12.39 4.04
C THR A 202 -5.43 -11.36 4.72
N LEU A 203 -5.91 -10.13 4.93
CA LEU A 203 -5.18 -9.12 5.70
C LEU A 203 -4.81 -9.61 7.11
N ALA A 204 -5.73 -10.31 7.79
CA ALA A 204 -5.46 -10.84 9.13
C ALA A 204 -4.31 -11.86 9.12
N GLN A 205 -4.33 -12.79 8.16
CA GLN A 205 -3.26 -13.77 7.98
C GLN A 205 -1.93 -13.10 7.60
N TRP A 206 -1.96 -12.13 6.68
CA TRP A 206 -0.80 -11.32 6.30
C TRP A 206 -0.15 -10.65 7.51
N LEU A 207 -0.93 -10.02 8.38
CA LEU A 207 -0.44 -9.37 9.59
C LEU A 207 0.17 -10.37 10.57
N LEU A 208 -0.43 -11.56 10.74
CA LEU A 208 0.13 -12.63 11.58
C LEU A 208 1.48 -13.13 11.03
N VAL A 209 1.57 -13.38 9.73
CA VAL A 209 2.84 -13.79 9.08
C VAL A 209 3.89 -12.69 9.20
N ARG A 210 3.52 -11.42 8.97
CA ARG A 210 4.42 -10.27 9.11
C ARG A 210 4.93 -10.13 10.54
N GLN A 211 4.07 -10.29 11.53
CA GLN A 211 4.47 -10.22 12.94
C GLN A 211 5.42 -11.37 13.30
N ALA A 212 5.16 -12.58 12.82
CA ALA A 212 5.96 -13.76 13.14
C ALA A 212 7.30 -13.83 12.40
N ARG A 213 7.35 -13.38 11.14
CA ARG A 213 8.50 -13.59 10.24
C ARG A 213 9.19 -12.29 9.80
N GLY A 214 8.55 -11.14 9.99
CA GLY A 214 9.09 -9.82 9.66
C GLY A 214 8.74 -9.32 8.27
N PHE A 215 9.15 -8.08 7.99
CA PHE A 215 8.90 -7.39 6.72
C PHE A 215 9.54 -8.11 5.52
N ASP A 216 10.81 -8.50 5.64
CA ASP A 216 11.58 -9.12 4.55
C ASP A 216 10.99 -10.47 4.09
N ALA A 217 10.27 -11.17 4.98
CA ALA A 217 9.59 -12.44 4.68
C ALA A 217 8.16 -12.25 4.10
N THR A 218 7.69 -11.02 3.94
CA THR A 218 6.31 -10.71 3.49
C THR A 218 6.32 -9.86 2.22
N TYR A 219 6.63 -8.57 2.31
CA TYR A 219 6.55 -7.65 1.16
C TYR A 219 7.51 -8.03 0.02
N PRO A 220 8.83 -8.23 0.25
CA PRO A 220 9.73 -8.68 -0.81
C PRO A 220 9.36 -10.04 -1.39
N TYR A 221 8.85 -10.95 -0.57
CA TYR A 221 8.42 -12.27 -1.04
C TYR A 221 7.15 -12.18 -1.92
N ALA A 222 6.17 -11.37 -1.52
CA ALA A 222 4.97 -11.09 -2.30
C ALA A 222 5.29 -10.39 -3.63
N PHE A 223 6.26 -9.46 -3.63
CA PHE A 223 6.78 -8.85 -4.85
C PHE A 223 7.36 -9.92 -5.79
N LEU A 224 8.25 -10.80 -5.31
CA LEU A 224 8.86 -11.84 -6.15
C LEU A 224 7.84 -12.87 -6.64
N ALA A 225 6.88 -13.25 -5.80
CA ALA A 225 5.77 -14.11 -6.20
C ALA A 225 4.96 -13.48 -7.33
N THR A 226 4.68 -12.17 -7.23
CA THR A 226 3.95 -11.43 -8.27
C THR A 226 4.77 -11.27 -9.54
N ASP A 227 6.05 -10.96 -9.43
CA ASP A 227 6.96 -10.87 -10.58
C ASP A 227 7.02 -12.19 -11.34
N PHE A 228 7.14 -13.31 -10.63
CA PHE A 228 7.11 -14.65 -11.23
C PHE A 228 5.73 -15.00 -11.84
N LEU A 229 4.63 -14.60 -11.20
CA LEU A 229 3.28 -14.77 -11.76
C LEU A 229 3.13 -14.01 -13.09
N ILE A 230 3.66 -12.78 -13.16
CA ILE A 230 3.67 -11.95 -14.37
C ILE A 230 4.57 -12.57 -15.44
N GLU A 231 5.76 -13.05 -15.10
CA GLU A 231 6.66 -13.75 -16.03
C GLU A 231 5.98 -15.00 -16.61
N ARG A 232 5.29 -15.76 -15.76
CA ARG A 232 4.65 -17.03 -16.11
C ARG A 232 3.38 -16.87 -16.94
N HIS A 233 2.57 -15.83 -16.69
CA HIS A 233 1.23 -15.69 -17.28
C HIS A 233 0.98 -14.41 -18.06
N SER A 234 1.81 -13.39 -17.91
CA SER A 234 1.66 -12.00 -18.34
C SER A 234 1.02 -11.03 -17.34
N TYR A 235 1.39 -9.77 -17.50
CA TYR A 235 0.81 -8.63 -16.79
C TYR A 235 -0.70 -8.49 -17.03
N ASP A 236 -1.16 -8.66 -18.28
CA ASP A 236 -2.57 -8.55 -18.64
C ASP A 236 -3.46 -9.57 -17.93
N LYS A 237 -2.93 -10.78 -17.66
CA LYS A 237 -3.62 -11.78 -16.86
C LYS A 237 -3.81 -11.33 -15.42
N VAL A 238 -2.82 -10.70 -14.79
CA VAL A 238 -2.97 -10.15 -13.44
C VAL A 238 -4.03 -9.04 -13.41
N LEU A 239 -4.08 -8.17 -14.43
CA LEU A 239 -5.15 -7.18 -14.55
C LEU A 239 -6.52 -7.84 -14.72
N ALA A 240 -6.61 -8.89 -15.54
CA ALA A 240 -7.84 -9.65 -15.73
C ALA A 240 -8.32 -10.30 -14.41
N TYR A 241 -7.40 -10.81 -13.58
CA TYR A 241 -7.70 -11.35 -12.26
C TYR A 241 -8.38 -10.31 -11.36
N PHE A 242 -7.83 -9.09 -11.25
CA PHE A 242 -8.48 -8.03 -10.48
C PHE A 242 -9.85 -7.64 -11.07
N ARG A 243 -9.96 -7.52 -12.39
CA ARG A 243 -11.25 -7.20 -13.07
C ARG A 243 -12.35 -8.22 -12.79
N ARG A 244 -12.02 -9.50 -12.63
CA ARG A 244 -13.02 -10.54 -12.32
C ARG A 244 -13.74 -10.32 -11.00
N HIS A 245 -13.14 -9.59 -10.04
CA HIS A 245 -13.78 -9.30 -8.76
C HIS A 245 -15.01 -8.39 -8.89
N ARG A 246 -15.19 -7.72 -10.04
CA ARG A 246 -16.44 -7.02 -10.40
C ARG A 246 -17.64 -7.96 -10.37
N ASN A 247 -17.44 -9.22 -10.77
CA ASN A 247 -18.51 -10.17 -11.04
C ASN A 247 -18.51 -11.38 -10.09
N SER A 248 -17.38 -11.67 -9.41
CA SER A 248 -17.26 -12.82 -8.50
C SER A 248 -16.36 -12.51 -7.31
N ALA A 249 -16.83 -12.81 -6.09
CA ALA A 249 -16.02 -12.75 -4.86
C ALA A 249 -15.21 -14.03 -4.61
N ASP A 250 -15.36 -15.06 -5.44
CA ASP A 250 -14.60 -16.31 -5.32
C ASP A 250 -13.21 -16.14 -5.95
N SER A 251 -12.25 -15.72 -5.13
CA SER A 251 -10.88 -15.47 -5.56
C SER A 251 -10.15 -16.74 -5.99
N GLN A 252 -10.50 -17.91 -5.46
CA GLN A 252 -9.89 -19.18 -5.88
C GLN A 252 -10.37 -19.56 -7.28
N ALA A 253 -11.67 -19.51 -7.53
CA ALA A 253 -12.22 -19.75 -8.86
C ALA A 253 -11.74 -18.71 -9.87
N ASN A 254 -11.63 -17.43 -9.46
CA ASN A 254 -11.08 -16.38 -10.30
C ASN A 254 -9.60 -16.63 -10.65
N PHE A 255 -8.79 -17.11 -9.70
CA PHE A 255 -7.39 -17.44 -9.93
C PHE A 255 -7.26 -18.53 -10.99
N VAL A 256 -7.98 -19.65 -10.82
CA VAL A 256 -7.98 -20.76 -11.78
C VAL A 256 -8.50 -20.31 -13.15
N ALA A 257 -9.58 -19.55 -13.20
CA ALA A 257 -10.17 -19.09 -14.46
C ALA A 257 -9.24 -18.19 -15.28
N VAL A 258 -8.34 -17.45 -14.62
CA VAL A 258 -7.44 -16.50 -15.30
C VAL A 258 -6.09 -17.13 -15.61
N PHE A 259 -5.48 -17.78 -14.63
CA PHE A 259 -4.12 -18.32 -14.73
C PHE A 259 -4.10 -19.79 -15.18
N GLY A 260 -5.24 -20.47 -15.22
CA GLY A 260 -5.33 -21.86 -15.67
C GLY A 260 -4.69 -22.87 -14.71
N GLU A 261 -4.31 -22.44 -13.51
CA GLU A 261 -3.74 -23.30 -12.46
C GLU A 261 -4.28 -22.92 -11.08
N THR A 262 -4.14 -23.82 -10.11
CA THR A 262 -4.54 -23.57 -8.72
C THR A 262 -3.42 -22.85 -7.97
N LEU A 263 -3.75 -22.15 -6.88
CA LEU A 263 -2.75 -21.50 -6.03
C LEU A 263 -1.68 -22.49 -5.50
N PRO A 264 -2.02 -23.73 -5.05
CA PRO A 264 -1.00 -24.72 -4.68
C PRO A 264 -0.08 -25.14 -5.83
N ALA A 265 -0.59 -25.28 -7.05
CA ALA A 265 0.24 -25.59 -8.22
C ALA A 265 1.21 -24.43 -8.53
N PHE A 266 0.71 -23.20 -8.45
CA PHE A 266 1.55 -22.01 -8.57
C PHE A 266 2.63 -21.93 -7.48
N GLN A 267 2.28 -22.22 -6.21
CA GLN A 267 3.23 -22.25 -5.09
C GLN A 267 4.39 -23.21 -5.36
N LEU A 268 4.11 -24.43 -5.82
CA LEU A 268 5.16 -25.41 -6.14
C LEU A 268 6.10 -24.91 -7.25
N ALA A 269 5.55 -24.25 -8.27
CA ALA A 269 6.35 -23.65 -9.34
C ALA A 269 7.21 -22.48 -8.84
N LEU A 270 6.65 -21.64 -7.96
CA LEU A 270 7.35 -20.53 -7.32
C LEU A 270 8.49 -21.03 -6.43
N ASP A 271 8.25 -22.04 -5.60
CA ASP A 271 9.28 -22.62 -4.73
C ASP A 271 10.45 -23.16 -5.56
N ALA A 272 10.17 -23.85 -6.66
CA ALA A 272 11.19 -24.33 -7.58
C ALA A 272 11.96 -23.17 -8.25
N HIS A 273 11.27 -22.08 -8.62
CA HIS A 273 11.90 -20.89 -9.18
C HIS A 273 12.81 -20.18 -8.17
N LEU A 274 12.34 -19.98 -6.94
CA LEU A 274 13.11 -19.35 -5.88
C LEU A 274 14.31 -20.21 -5.48
N ALA A 275 14.17 -21.53 -5.41
CA ALA A 275 15.31 -22.42 -5.17
C ALA A 275 16.44 -22.25 -6.21
N ARG A 276 16.11 -21.97 -7.48
CA ARG A 276 17.14 -21.71 -8.52
C ARG A 276 17.74 -20.31 -8.44
N THR A 277 16.97 -19.33 -7.97
CA THR A 277 17.35 -17.91 -8.03
C THR A 277 18.02 -17.43 -6.74
N LEU A 278 17.69 -18.06 -5.62
CA LEU A 278 18.24 -17.74 -4.30
C LEU A 278 19.51 -18.53 -3.99
N ASN A 279 19.76 -19.66 -4.66
CA ASN A 279 21.03 -20.40 -4.57
C ASN A 279 22.20 -19.69 -5.26
#